data_AF-A0A915EH64-F1
#
_entry.id   AF-A0A915EH64-F1
#
_cell.length_a   1.000
_cell.length_b   1.000
_cell.length_c   1.000
_cell.angle_alpha   90.00
_cell.angle_beta   90.00
_cell.angle_gamma   90.00
#
_symmetry.space_group_name_H-M   'P 1'
#
loop_
_entity.id
_entity.type
_entity.pdbx_description
1 polymer ?
#
loop_
_entity_poly.entity_id
_entity_poly.type
_entity_poly.pdbx_seq_one_letter_code
_entity_poly.pdbx_strand_id
1 'polypeptide(L)'
;MDQPNFSCYEAYRKQKSEVVPNKLSRDAWFNFCVNGLASRLKQIAKEESNDSSASEILEIMEDLLLGVDQRSKSESELPLFLDVFSALVLLVESKSVNIRKRAQSVFFSLLDCLHYECQVKALCQLFRLVADRKLEVEMEPQVLAWFMDLYRRKLSLTVEEEQCHQVFRTNLSSFYDLIDSLVYEDMVTANQFYVAAMLIIEEQALHSFDLPLLRKVKNQLLEKFQTQLAEYSRLKGIQLNSGVNPIVQQEMFSLELLKFTVTDVRRKIDKVLTVARKLDD
;
A
#
# COMPACT_ATOMS: atom_id res chain seq x y z
N MET A 1 -14.82 -8.72 29.55
CA MET A 1 -14.51 -7.34 29.99
C MET A 1 -15.07 -6.42 28.93
N ASP A 2 -15.74 -5.38 29.39
CA ASP A 2 -16.92 -4.75 28.76
C ASP A 2 -16.74 -4.25 27.34
N GLN A 3 -17.83 -4.34 26.57
CA GLN A 3 -18.04 -3.87 25.20
C GLN A 3 -18.46 -2.37 25.20
N PRO A 4 -17.55 -1.39 25.14
CA PRO A 4 -17.94 0.02 25.23
C PRO A 4 -18.18 0.62 23.82
N ASN A 5 -17.82 -0.11 22.76
CA ASN A 5 -17.63 0.45 21.41
C ASN A 5 -18.77 0.16 20.43
N PHE A 6 -19.67 -0.79 20.72
CA PHE A 6 -20.90 -0.95 19.91
C PHE A 6 -21.99 0.04 20.37
N SER A 7 -22.00 0.40 21.65
CA SER A 7 -23.00 1.34 22.19
C SER A 7 -22.83 2.75 21.65
N CYS A 8 -21.61 3.17 21.26
CA CYS A 8 -21.39 4.49 20.66
C CYS A 8 -21.92 4.59 19.23
N TYR A 9 -21.79 3.54 18.43
CA TYR A 9 -22.40 3.51 17.09
C TYR A 9 -23.92 3.32 17.15
N GLU A 10 -24.44 2.50 18.07
CA GLU A 10 -25.89 2.43 18.30
C GLU A 10 -26.46 3.80 18.72
N ALA A 11 -25.71 4.56 19.52
CA ALA A 11 -26.05 5.95 19.85
C ALA A 11 -26.01 6.86 18.60
N TYR A 12 -25.02 6.70 17.71
CA TYR A 12 -24.99 7.40 16.42
C TYR A 12 -26.20 7.05 15.54
N ARG A 13 -26.55 5.76 15.38
CA ARG A 13 -27.73 5.33 14.62
C ARG A 13 -29.02 5.92 15.20
N LYS A 14 -29.19 5.86 16.52
CA LYS A 14 -30.36 6.45 17.21
C LYS A 14 -30.43 7.97 17.03
N GLN A 15 -29.29 8.67 17.10
CA GLN A 15 -29.23 10.11 16.84
C GLN A 15 -29.50 10.49 15.37
N LYS A 16 -29.18 9.61 14.41
CA LYS A 16 -29.51 9.77 12.99
C LYS A 16 -31.02 9.63 12.76
N SER A 17 -31.70 8.72 13.48
CA SER A 17 -33.14 8.49 13.38
C SER A 17 -34.02 9.46 14.17
N GLU A 18 -33.48 10.11 15.21
CA GLU A 18 -34.24 11.01 16.09
C GLU A 18 -33.87 12.49 15.88
N VAL A 19 -34.83 13.41 16.06
CA VAL A 19 -34.59 14.86 16.07
C VAL A 19 -34.04 15.27 17.44
N VAL A 20 -32.77 14.93 17.70
CA VAL A 20 -32.11 15.21 18.98
C VAL A 20 -31.48 16.62 18.98
N PRO A 21 -31.62 17.44 20.05
CA PRO A 21 -31.24 18.86 20.04
C PRO A 21 -29.74 19.20 20.04
N ASN A 22 -28.84 18.21 20.13
CA ASN A 22 -27.38 18.43 20.12
C ASN A 22 -26.71 17.35 19.27
N LYS A 23 -26.87 17.44 17.94
CA LYS A 23 -26.20 16.54 16.99
C LYS A 23 -24.70 16.83 16.98
N LEU A 24 -23.91 15.87 17.44
CA LEU A 24 -22.47 15.89 17.19
C LEU A 24 -22.25 15.90 15.68
N SER A 25 -21.22 16.62 15.21
CA SER A 25 -20.84 16.54 13.80
C SER A 25 -20.44 15.11 13.45
N ARG A 26 -20.57 14.72 12.19
CA ARG A 26 -20.09 13.41 11.71
C ARG A 26 -18.60 13.22 11.98
N ASP A 27 -17.82 14.30 11.90
CA ASP A 27 -16.41 14.32 12.25
C ASP A 27 -16.14 14.00 13.74
N ALA A 28 -16.94 14.59 14.65
CA ALA A 28 -16.85 14.29 16.07
C ALA A 28 -17.23 12.82 16.36
N TRP A 29 -18.23 12.29 15.66
CA TRP A 29 -18.59 10.87 15.74
C TRP A 29 -17.49 9.95 15.21
N PHE A 30 -16.84 10.33 14.10
CA PHE A 30 -15.70 9.59 13.58
C PHE A 30 -14.60 9.49 14.64
N ASN A 31 -14.15 10.63 15.18
CA ASN A 31 -13.10 10.65 16.21
C ASN A 31 -13.48 9.84 17.48
N PHE A 32 -14.76 9.86 17.86
CA PHE A 32 -15.25 9.13 19.03
C PHE A 32 -15.29 7.62 18.83
N CYS A 33 -15.68 7.16 17.64
CA CYS A 33 -15.94 5.74 17.38
C CYS A 33 -14.73 4.99 16.78
N VAL A 34 -13.86 5.68 16.03
CA VAL A 34 -12.95 5.01 15.10
C VAL A 34 -11.92 4.09 15.79
N ASN A 35 -11.44 4.44 16.98
CA ASN A 35 -10.57 3.57 17.78
C ASN A 35 -11.23 2.26 18.19
N GLY A 36 -12.51 2.35 18.58
CA GLY A 36 -13.28 1.19 18.98
C GLY A 36 -13.56 0.26 17.81
N LEU A 37 -13.86 0.83 16.65
CA LEU A 37 -14.05 0.10 15.40
C LEU A 37 -12.74 -0.56 14.95
N ALA A 38 -11.61 0.16 14.97
CA ALA A 38 -10.29 -0.38 14.64
C ALA A 38 -9.90 -1.55 15.54
N SER A 39 -10.07 -1.42 16.85
CA SER A 39 -9.78 -2.50 17.81
C SER A 39 -10.62 -3.74 17.53
N ARG A 40 -11.90 -3.56 17.18
CA ARG A 40 -12.79 -4.66 16.85
C ARG A 40 -12.44 -5.31 15.51
N LEU A 41 -12.05 -4.53 14.50
CA LEU A 41 -11.56 -5.06 13.22
C LEU A 41 -10.27 -5.88 13.41
N LYS A 42 -9.31 -5.39 14.20
CA LYS A 42 -8.09 -6.15 14.54
C LYS A 42 -8.41 -7.49 15.22
N GLN A 43 -9.43 -7.51 16.09
CA GLN A 43 -9.89 -8.75 16.71
C GLN A 43 -10.52 -9.70 15.67
N ILE A 44 -11.41 -9.18 14.83
CA ILE A 44 -12.08 -9.98 13.79
C ILE A 44 -11.07 -10.54 12.78
N ALA A 45 -10.05 -9.78 12.40
CA ALA A 45 -9.01 -10.27 11.49
C ALA A 45 -8.25 -11.49 12.04
N LYS A 46 -8.20 -11.67 13.37
CA LYS A 46 -7.64 -12.87 14.03
C LYS A 46 -8.62 -14.04 14.11
N GLU A 47 -9.92 -13.79 13.92
CA GLU A 47 -10.98 -14.77 14.00
C GLU A 47 -11.39 -15.17 12.56
N GLU A 48 -10.88 -16.30 12.04
CA GLU A 48 -11.01 -16.73 10.63
C GLU A 48 -12.45 -16.82 10.03
N SER A 49 -13.51 -16.64 10.82
CA SER A 49 -14.89 -16.97 10.44
C SER A 49 -15.93 -15.85 10.61
N ASN A 50 -15.52 -14.58 10.78
CA ASN A 50 -16.46 -13.51 11.14
C ASN A 50 -16.66 -12.41 10.08
N ASP A 51 -16.85 -12.82 8.82
CA ASP A 51 -17.11 -11.92 7.69
C ASP A 51 -18.33 -11.01 7.92
N SER A 52 -19.38 -11.51 8.59
CA SER A 52 -20.58 -10.71 8.89
C SER A 52 -20.24 -9.52 9.79
N SER A 53 -19.46 -9.74 10.86
CA SER A 53 -19.06 -8.65 11.76
C SER A 53 -18.08 -7.69 11.09
N ALA A 54 -17.16 -8.21 10.26
CA ALA A 54 -16.27 -7.35 9.46
C ALA A 54 -17.07 -6.47 8.51
N SER A 55 -18.04 -7.04 7.80
CA SER A 55 -18.92 -6.32 6.87
C SER A 55 -19.72 -5.23 7.57
N GLU A 56 -20.30 -5.54 8.73
CA GLU A 56 -21.04 -4.55 9.52
C GLU A 56 -20.15 -3.39 9.92
N ILE A 57 -18.95 -3.65 10.47
CA ILE A 57 -18.07 -2.56 10.91
C ILE A 57 -17.54 -1.74 9.73
N LEU A 58 -17.23 -2.37 8.60
CA LEU A 58 -16.83 -1.65 7.39
C LEU A 58 -17.96 -0.74 6.89
N GLU A 59 -19.21 -1.20 6.92
CA GLU A 59 -20.38 -0.37 6.59
C GLU A 59 -20.51 0.82 7.54
N ILE A 60 -20.30 0.60 8.84
CA ILE A 60 -20.29 1.66 9.85
C ILE A 60 -19.24 2.73 9.51
N MET A 61 -18.03 2.30 9.16
CA MET A 61 -16.94 3.21 8.82
C MET A 61 -17.23 4.01 7.55
N GLU A 62 -17.75 3.36 6.50
CA GLU A 62 -18.20 4.03 5.28
C GLU A 62 -19.23 5.12 5.59
N ASP A 63 -20.22 4.81 6.45
CA ASP A 63 -21.28 5.73 6.86
C ASP A 63 -20.75 6.95 7.63
N LEU A 64 -19.71 6.77 8.44
CA LEU A 64 -19.04 7.86 9.18
C LEU A 64 -18.22 8.74 8.24
N LEU A 65 -17.56 8.13 7.25
CA LEU A 65 -16.70 8.83 6.28
C LEU A 65 -17.47 9.78 5.36
N LEU A 66 -18.75 9.54 5.11
CA LEU A 66 -19.62 10.45 4.35
C LEU A 66 -19.74 11.87 4.94
N GLY A 67 -19.24 12.12 6.14
CA GLY A 67 -19.22 13.43 6.76
C GLY A 67 -17.86 13.96 7.16
N VAL A 68 -16.79 13.32 6.69
CA VAL A 68 -15.42 13.78 6.91
C VAL A 68 -14.94 14.39 5.61
N ASP A 69 -14.62 15.69 5.65
CA ASP A 69 -14.13 16.39 4.47
C ASP A 69 -12.78 15.80 4.03
N GLN A 70 -12.60 15.65 2.72
CA GLN A 70 -11.30 15.27 2.16
C GLN A 70 -10.25 16.30 2.54
N ARG A 71 -9.03 15.84 2.83
CA ARG A 71 -7.89 16.71 3.16
C ARG A 71 -8.19 17.67 4.32
N SER A 72 -8.99 17.24 5.29
CA SER A 72 -9.28 18.00 6.52
C SER A 72 -8.42 17.58 7.71
N LYS A 73 -7.78 16.40 7.62
CA LYS A 73 -7.10 15.74 8.73
C LYS A 73 -5.60 15.97 8.70
N SER A 74 -5.07 16.41 9.83
CA SER A 74 -3.70 16.88 9.98
C SER A 74 -2.80 15.83 10.64
N GLU A 75 -1.51 16.15 10.79
CA GLU A 75 -0.52 15.26 11.41
C GLU A 75 -0.86 14.90 12.86
N SER A 76 -1.56 15.78 13.59
CA SER A 76 -1.98 15.51 14.97
C SER A 76 -2.93 14.31 15.09
N GLU A 77 -3.67 14.00 14.02
CA GLU A 77 -4.64 12.91 13.97
C GLU A 77 -4.02 11.64 13.35
N LEU A 78 -2.82 11.72 12.77
CA LEU A 78 -2.19 10.58 12.11
C LEU A 78 -2.08 9.31 12.98
N PRO A 79 -1.75 9.37 14.29
CA PRO A 79 -1.71 8.17 15.13
C PRO A 79 -3.06 7.42 15.17
N LEU A 80 -4.17 8.16 15.21
CA LEU A 80 -5.53 7.60 15.16
C LEU A 80 -5.75 6.84 13.85
N PHE A 81 -5.37 7.44 12.74
CA PHE A 81 -5.52 6.85 11.41
C PHE A 81 -4.63 5.62 11.21
N LEU A 82 -3.39 5.63 11.71
CA LEU A 82 -2.47 4.47 11.60
C LEU A 82 -3.03 3.22 12.25
N ASP A 83 -3.67 3.36 13.41
CA ASP A 83 -4.30 2.23 14.09
C ASP A 83 -5.43 1.61 13.28
N VAL A 84 -6.22 2.47 12.65
CA VAL A 84 -7.33 2.09 11.77
C VAL A 84 -6.80 1.45 10.48
N PHE A 85 -5.82 2.07 9.84
CA PHE A 85 -5.18 1.53 8.64
C PHE A 85 -4.57 0.17 8.90
N SER A 86 -3.89 -0.02 10.03
CA SER A 86 -3.33 -1.31 10.42
C SER A 86 -4.43 -2.37 10.54
N ALA A 87 -5.59 -2.02 11.11
CA ALA A 87 -6.73 -2.93 11.18
C ALA A 87 -7.29 -3.30 9.80
N LEU A 88 -7.39 -2.33 8.89
CA LEU A 88 -7.87 -2.54 7.53
C LEU A 88 -6.91 -3.39 6.70
N VAL A 89 -5.59 -3.18 6.86
CA VAL A 89 -4.55 -3.96 6.18
C VAL A 89 -4.70 -5.45 6.49
N LEU A 90 -4.93 -5.82 7.75
CA LEU A 90 -5.17 -7.22 8.14
C LEU A 90 -6.41 -7.81 7.43
N LEU A 91 -7.43 -7.00 7.16
CA LEU A 91 -8.63 -7.45 6.44
C LEU A 91 -8.46 -7.53 4.94
N VAL A 92 -7.42 -6.91 4.37
CA VAL A 92 -7.04 -7.11 2.96
C VAL A 92 -6.59 -8.55 2.71
N GLU A 93 -6.31 -9.33 3.75
CA GLU A 93 -5.97 -10.76 3.65
C GLU A 93 -7.17 -11.69 3.89
N SER A 94 -8.35 -11.14 4.19
CA SER A 94 -9.56 -11.94 4.40
C SER A 94 -9.80 -12.87 3.21
N LYS A 95 -10.23 -14.12 3.47
CA LYS A 95 -10.61 -15.08 2.43
C LYS A 95 -11.77 -14.55 1.57
N SER A 96 -12.62 -13.69 2.14
CA SER A 96 -13.76 -13.07 1.45
C SER A 96 -13.33 -11.91 0.56
N VAL A 97 -13.53 -12.07 -0.76
CA VAL A 97 -13.27 -11.04 -1.78
C VAL A 97 -14.01 -9.74 -1.46
N ASN A 98 -15.23 -9.83 -0.94
CA ASN A 98 -16.06 -8.67 -0.62
C ASN A 98 -15.49 -7.88 0.55
N ILE A 99 -15.03 -8.56 1.60
CA ILE A 99 -14.38 -7.92 2.75
C ILE A 99 -13.08 -7.25 2.32
N ARG A 100 -12.23 -7.93 1.54
CA ARG A 100 -11.00 -7.33 1.01
C ARG A 100 -11.26 -6.04 0.24
N LYS A 101 -12.21 -6.07 -0.70
CA LYS A 101 -12.56 -4.91 -1.54
C LYS A 101 -13.11 -3.75 -0.71
N ARG A 102 -14.00 -4.03 0.25
CA ARG A 102 -14.53 -2.98 1.15
C ARG A 102 -13.45 -2.41 2.05
N ALA A 103 -12.60 -3.25 2.64
CA ALA A 103 -11.47 -2.79 3.46
C ALA A 103 -10.52 -1.87 2.66
N GLN A 104 -10.17 -2.24 1.42
CA GLN A 104 -9.39 -1.39 0.53
C GLN A 104 -10.11 -0.07 0.22
N SER A 105 -11.41 -0.10 -0.05
CA SER A 105 -12.22 1.10 -0.32
C SER A 105 -12.27 2.07 0.87
N VAL A 106 -12.49 1.53 2.08
CA VAL A 106 -12.46 2.30 3.32
C VAL A 106 -11.07 2.87 3.58
N PHE A 107 -10.02 2.08 3.34
CA PHE A 107 -8.62 2.53 3.44
C PHE A 107 -8.37 3.74 2.53
N PHE A 108 -8.78 3.69 1.26
CA PHE A 108 -8.61 4.82 0.34
C PHE A 108 -9.35 6.06 0.79
N SER A 109 -10.59 5.89 1.20
CA SER A 109 -11.43 7.00 1.64
C SER A 109 -10.83 7.70 2.86
N LEU A 110 -10.32 6.92 3.82
CA LEU A 110 -9.59 7.42 5.00
C LEU A 110 -8.28 8.11 4.63
N LEU A 111 -7.53 7.56 3.68
CA LEU A 111 -6.29 8.17 3.21
C LEU A 111 -6.58 9.54 2.58
N ASP A 112 -7.64 9.68 1.79
CA ASP A 112 -8.03 10.95 1.16
C ASP A 112 -8.57 11.99 2.16
N CYS A 113 -8.95 11.60 3.39
CA CYS A 113 -9.26 12.53 4.47
C CYS A 113 -8.00 13.27 4.99
N LEU A 114 -6.81 12.66 4.87
CA LEU A 114 -5.55 13.22 5.35
C LEU A 114 -4.96 14.25 4.36
N HIS A 115 -4.25 15.25 4.89
CA HIS A 115 -3.36 16.09 4.08
C HIS A 115 -2.32 15.24 3.36
N TYR A 116 -1.86 15.66 2.18
CA TYR A 116 -0.95 14.86 1.33
C TYR A 116 0.34 14.45 2.05
N GLU A 117 0.92 15.32 2.88
CA GLU A 117 2.12 15.01 3.66
C GLU A 117 1.83 13.88 4.67
N CYS A 118 0.63 13.88 5.24
CA CYS A 118 0.18 12.85 6.17
C CYS A 118 -0.12 11.54 5.43
N GLN A 119 -0.63 11.59 4.19
CA GLN A 119 -0.80 10.40 3.36
C GLN A 119 0.53 9.70 3.09
N VAL A 120 1.56 10.46 2.69
CA VAL A 120 2.92 9.93 2.48
C VAL A 120 3.47 9.34 3.78
N LYS A 121 3.37 10.07 4.90
CA LYS A 121 3.83 9.58 6.21
C LYS A 121 3.11 8.29 6.60
N ALA A 122 1.79 8.22 6.42
CA ALA A 122 0.99 7.04 6.70
C ALA A 122 1.45 5.83 5.88
N LEU A 123 1.56 5.97 4.56
CA LEU A 123 2.01 4.90 3.68
C LEU A 123 3.42 4.42 4.04
N CYS A 124 4.37 5.34 4.25
CA CYS A 124 5.74 5.00 4.65
C CYS A 124 5.79 4.29 6.01
N GLN A 125 4.97 4.71 6.99
CA GLN A 125 4.92 4.08 8.31
C GLN A 125 4.28 2.70 8.25
N LEU A 126 3.16 2.54 7.54
CA LEU A 126 2.52 1.24 7.33
C LEU A 126 3.44 0.27 6.59
N PHE A 127 4.14 0.74 5.56
CA PHE A 127 5.15 -0.04 4.84
C PHE A 127 6.21 -0.56 5.80
N ARG A 128 6.76 0.31 6.67
CA ARG A 128 7.73 -0.11 7.71
C ARG A 128 7.13 -1.08 8.72
N LEU A 129 5.89 -0.87 9.16
CA LEU A 129 5.25 -1.76 10.12
C LEU A 129 5.12 -3.19 9.56
N VAL A 130 4.75 -3.31 8.29
CA VAL A 130 4.68 -4.60 7.59
C VAL A 130 6.07 -5.18 7.37
N ALA A 131 7.01 -4.41 6.80
CA ALA A 131 8.39 -4.83 6.54
C ALA A 131 9.17 -5.27 7.81
N ASP A 132 8.97 -4.56 8.93
CA ASP A 132 9.59 -4.88 10.21
C ASP A 132 8.84 -6.00 10.97
N ARG A 133 7.78 -6.58 10.38
CA ARG A 133 6.88 -7.57 11.01
C ARG A 133 6.22 -7.10 12.31
N LYS A 134 6.06 -5.79 12.48
CA LYS A 134 5.29 -5.18 13.59
C LYS A 134 3.79 -5.22 13.33
N LEU A 135 3.41 -5.29 12.05
CA LEU A 135 2.09 -5.65 11.60
C LEU A 135 2.19 -6.98 10.85
N GLU A 136 1.89 -8.06 11.55
CA GLU A 136 1.99 -9.43 11.01
C GLU A 136 0.89 -9.66 9.98
N VAL A 137 1.30 -9.86 8.72
CA VAL A 137 0.46 -10.20 7.57
C VAL A 137 1.02 -11.45 6.91
N GLU A 138 0.15 -12.34 6.43
CA GLU A 138 0.58 -13.62 5.84
C GLU A 138 1.20 -13.43 4.45
N MET A 139 0.62 -12.52 3.67
CA MET A 139 0.95 -12.16 2.29
C MET A 139 1.71 -10.82 2.27
N GLU A 140 2.76 -10.72 3.09
CA GLU A 140 3.61 -9.52 3.24
C GLU A 140 4.06 -8.92 1.90
N PRO A 141 4.62 -9.68 0.94
CA PRO A 141 5.04 -9.11 -0.35
C PRO A 141 3.88 -8.46 -1.14
N GLN A 142 2.68 -9.04 -1.05
CA GLN A 142 1.49 -8.57 -1.76
C GLN A 142 0.92 -7.32 -1.12
N VAL A 143 0.92 -7.23 0.21
CA VAL A 143 0.53 -6.03 0.96
C VAL A 143 1.50 -4.87 0.67
N LEU A 144 2.81 -5.13 0.66
CA LEU A 144 3.80 -4.12 0.31
C LEU A 144 3.70 -3.68 -1.16
N ALA A 145 3.44 -4.62 -2.07
CA ALA A 145 3.14 -4.32 -3.47
C ALA A 145 1.92 -3.41 -3.61
N TRP A 146 0.87 -3.67 -2.83
CA TRP A 146 -0.32 -2.82 -2.79
C TRP A 146 0.02 -1.40 -2.35
N PHE A 147 0.78 -1.21 -1.25
CA PHE A 147 1.22 0.13 -0.82
C PHE A 147 2.05 0.85 -1.89
N MET A 148 2.92 0.13 -2.59
CA MET A 148 3.67 0.67 -3.73
C MET A 148 2.72 1.16 -4.84
N ASP A 149 1.71 0.37 -5.19
CA ASP A 149 0.71 0.81 -6.17
C ASP A 149 -0.08 2.04 -5.70
N LEU A 150 -0.33 2.20 -4.39
CA LEU A 150 -0.98 3.40 -3.86
C LEU A 150 -0.10 4.62 -4.01
N TYR A 151 1.17 4.47 -3.66
CA TYR A 151 2.16 5.51 -3.82
C TYR A 151 2.28 5.90 -5.31
N ARG A 152 2.36 4.91 -6.20
CA ARG A 152 2.43 5.11 -7.66
C ARG A 152 1.25 5.91 -8.20
N ARG A 153 0.02 5.57 -7.79
CA ARG A 153 -1.18 6.30 -8.23
C ARG A 153 -1.16 7.78 -7.84
N LYS A 154 -0.49 8.13 -6.73
CA LYS A 154 -0.31 9.51 -6.27
C LYS A 154 0.88 10.22 -6.95
N LEU A 155 1.69 9.50 -7.73
CA LEU A 155 2.75 10.06 -8.59
C LEU A 155 2.27 10.41 -10.01
N SER A 156 1.24 9.71 -10.51
CA SER A 156 0.73 9.86 -11.88
C SER A 156 0.01 11.19 -12.10
N LEU A 157 0.30 11.84 -13.23
CA LEU A 157 -0.19 13.18 -13.60
C LEU A 157 -1.72 13.24 -13.86
N THR A 158 -2.50 13.74 -12.91
CA THR A 158 -3.73 14.49 -13.22
C THR A 158 -3.58 15.97 -12.84
N VAL A 159 -3.92 16.88 -13.76
CA VAL A 159 -3.72 18.34 -13.64
C VAL A 159 -4.41 18.95 -12.40
N GLU A 160 -5.36 18.24 -11.82
CA GLU A 160 -6.21 18.71 -10.72
C GLU A 160 -5.53 18.58 -9.33
N GLU A 161 -4.38 17.90 -9.20
CA GLU A 161 -3.73 17.64 -7.91
C GLU A 161 -2.21 17.89 -7.89
N GLU A 162 -1.72 18.98 -8.51
CA GLU A 162 -0.27 19.29 -8.57
C GLU A 162 0.42 19.30 -7.19
N GLN A 163 -0.26 19.80 -6.16
CA GLN A 163 0.26 19.78 -4.78
C GLN A 163 0.46 18.36 -4.25
N CYS A 164 -0.46 17.44 -4.55
CA CYS A 164 -0.35 16.02 -4.19
C CYS A 164 0.93 15.46 -4.80
N HIS A 165 1.11 15.64 -6.11
CA HIS A 165 2.27 15.11 -6.82
C HIS A 165 3.57 15.65 -6.28
N GLN A 166 3.67 16.95 -6.02
CA GLN A 166 4.89 17.55 -5.53
C GLN A 166 5.30 16.96 -4.18
N VAL A 167 4.33 16.73 -3.28
CA VAL A 167 4.58 16.11 -1.97
C VAL A 167 5.08 14.67 -2.13
N PHE A 168 4.43 13.85 -2.96
CA PHE A 168 4.85 12.47 -3.20
C PHE A 168 6.22 12.40 -3.91
N ARG A 169 6.45 13.22 -4.94
CA ARG A 169 7.74 13.29 -5.66
C ARG A 169 8.90 13.66 -4.74
N THR A 170 8.71 14.66 -3.89
CA THR A 170 9.75 15.12 -2.95
C THR A 170 10.12 14.03 -1.94
N ASN A 171 9.20 13.12 -1.63
CA ASN A 171 9.42 12.02 -0.69
C ASN A 171 9.80 10.68 -1.37
N LEU A 172 9.90 10.65 -2.70
CA LEU A 172 10.10 9.41 -3.44
C LEU A 172 11.44 8.76 -3.13
N SER A 173 12.52 9.54 -2.93
CA SER A 173 13.82 8.98 -2.54
C SER A 173 13.72 8.19 -1.23
N SER A 174 13.07 8.74 -0.22
CA SER A 174 12.87 8.07 1.07
C SER A 174 12.03 6.80 0.94
N PHE A 175 11.07 6.78 0.01
CA PHE A 175 10.25 5.60 -0.26
C PHE A 175 11.06 4.51 -0.98
N TYR A 176 11.93 4.87 -1.93
CA TYR A 176 12.86 3.91 -2.53
C TYR A 176 13.84 3.31 -1.52
N ASP A 177 14.30 4.08 -0.54
CA ASP A 177 15.17 3.55 0.50
C ASP A 177 14.43 2.46 1.34
N LEU A 178 13.10 2.55 1.50
CA LEU A 178 12.29 1.47 2.09
C LEU A 178 12.26 0.22 1.21
N ILE A 179 12.04 0.40 -0.10
CA ILE A 179 12.01 -0.71 -1.06
C ILE A 179 13.38 -1.40 -1.11
N ASP A 180 14.48 -0.63 -1.15
CA ASP A 180 15.84 -1.17 -1.19
C ASP A 180 16.20 -1.92 0.10
N SER A 181 15.63 -1.57 1.24
CA SER A 181 15.90 -2.28 2.50
C SER A 181 15.41 -3.74 2.51
N LEU A 182 14.55 -4.12 1.56
CA LEU A 182 13.94 -5.44 1.49
C LEU A 182 14.61 -6.37 0.49
N VAL A 183 14.78 -7.62 0.90
CA VAL A 183 15.29 -8.71 0.06
C VAL A 183 14.52 -9.98 0.39
N TYR A 184 13.90 -10.56 -0.63
CA TYR A 184 13.18 -11.84 -0.48
C TYR A 184 14.04 -12.99 -0.98
N GLU A 185 14.18 -14.02 -0.14
CA GLU A 185 14.84 -15.27 -0.51
C GLU A 185 14.10 -15.99 -1.64
N ASP A 186 12.77 -15.98 -1.59
CA ASP A 186 11.92 -16.54 -2.64
C ASP A 186 11.32 -15.46 -3.54
N MET A 187 11.96 -15.24 -4.69
CA MET A 187 11.51 -14.25 -5.66
C MET A 187 10.19 -14.60 -6.36
N VAL A 188 9.79 -15.88 -6.40
CA VAL A 188 8.52 -16.27 -7.03
C VAL A 188 7.36 -15.89 -6.11
N THR A 189 7.46 -16.23 -4.83
CA THR A 189 6.47 -15.84 -3.81
C THR A 189 6.37 -14.32 -3.70
N ALA A 190 7.49 -13.61 -3.80
CA ALA A 190 7.54 -12.14 -3.75
C ALA A 190 7.42 -11.46 -5.13
N ASN A 191 6.98 -12.15 -6.18
CA ASN A 191 6.95 -11.59 -7.54
C ASN A 191 6.15 -10.27 -7.62
N GLN A 192 5.02 -10.18 -6.92
CA GLN A 192 4.19 -8.97 -6.91
C GLN A 192 4.93 -7.76 -6.34
N PHE A 193 5.77 -7.97 -5.31
CA PHE A 193 6.60 -6.91 -4.73
C PHE A 193 7.58 -6.35 -5.77
N TYR A 194 8.34 -7.23 -6.45
CA TYR A 194 9.32 -6.78 -7.43
C TYR A 194 8.65 -6.12 -8.65
N VAL A 195 7.51 -6.66 -9.11
CA VAL A 195 6.72 -6.04 -10.19
C VAL A 195 6.24 -4.64 -9.79
N ALA A 196 5.68 -4.47 -8.59
CA ALA A 196 5.22 -3.16 -8.12
C ALA A 196 6.36 -2.15 -7.99
N ALA A 197 7.54 -2.59 -7.51
CA ALA A 197 8.74 -1.77 -7.49
C ALA A 197 9.14 -1.32 -8.90
N MET A 198 9.10 -2.23 -9.89
CA MET A 198 9.37 -1.89 -11.29
C MET A 198 8.38 -0.88 -11.85
N LEU A 199 7.09 -1.00 -11.51
CA LEU A 199 6.06 -0.08 -11.97
C LEU A 199 6.25 1.35 -11.43
N ILE A 200 6.67 1.52 -10.16
CA ILE A 200 6.99 2.86 -9.64
C ILE A 200 8.18 3.47 -10.37
N ILE A 201 9.24 2.68 -10.59
CA ILE A 201 10.44 3.16 -11.30
C ILE A 201 10.08 3.54 -12.74
N GLU A 202 9.25 2.75 -13.40
CA GLU A 202 8.73 3.06 -14.72
C GLU A 202 7.90 4.34 -14.72
N GLU A 203 7.03 4.54 -13.73
CA GLU A 203 6.22 5.75 -13.58
C GLU A 203 7.10 7.01 -13.50
N GLN A 204 8.18 6.95 -12.71
CA GLN A 204 9.17 8.03 -12.63
C GLN A 204 9.84 8.28 -13.98
N ALA A 205 10.26 7.21 -14.68
CA ALA A 205 10.90 7.33 -15.99
C ALA A 205 9.94 7.91 -17.05
N LEU A 206 8.71 7.42 -17.08
CA LEU A 206 7.65 7.86 -18.02
C LEU A 206 7.39 9.36 -17.89
N HIS A 207 7.34 9.87 -16.66
CA HIS A 207 7.12 11.28 -16.38
C HIS A 207 8.41 12.11 -16.30
N SER A 208 9.57 11.48 -16.43
CA SER A 208 10.89 12.13 -16.54
C SER A 208 11.19 13.15 -15.43
N PHE A 209 10.71 12.90 -14.20
CA PHE A 209 11.00 13.76 -13.05
C PHE A 209 12.14 13.22 -12.19
N ASP A 210 12.87 14.12 -11.53
CA ASP A 210 14.03 13.83 -10.68
C ASP A 210 15.01 12.83 -11.32
N LEU A 211 15.59 13.25 -12.45
CA LEU A 211 16.57 12.45 -13.19
C LEU A 211 17.81 12.02 -12.37
N PRO A 212 18.34 12.84 -11.43
CA PRO A 212 19.38 12.40 -10.52
C PRO A 212 18.96 11.20 -9.67
N LEU A 213 17.75 11.24 -9.07
CA LEU A 213 17.22 10.11 -8.33
C LEU A 213 17.00 8.90 -9.24
N LEU A 214 16.43 9.09 -10.43
CA LEU A 214 16.21 8.00 -11.39
C LEU A 214 17.52 7.29 -11.76
N ARG A 215 18.62 8.05 -11.90
CA ARG A 215 19.97 7.50 -12.13
C ARG A 215 20.48 6.71 -10.91
N LYS A 216 20.27 7.22 -9.70
CA LYS A 216 20.60 6.50 -8.44
C LYS A 216 19.86 5.15 -8.40
N VAL A 217 18.54 5.18 -8.61
CA VAL A 217 17.66 4.01 -8.60
C VAL A 217 18.07 2.97 -9.63
N LYS A 218 18.41 3.39 -10.86
CA LYS A 218 18.92 2.49 -11.89
C LYS A 218 20.21 1.77 -11.47
N ASN A 219 21.16 2.51 -10.88
CA ASN A 219 22.49 1.97 -10.58
C ASN A 219 22.54 1.20 -9.26
N GLN A 220 21.58 1.41 -8.36
CA GLN A 220 21.56 0.76 -7.05
C GLN A 220 20.45 -0.29 -7.00
N LEU A 221 19.19 0.16 -6.97
CA LEU A 221 18.04 -0.71 -6.75
C LEU A 221 17.81 -1.68 -7.92
N LEU A 222 17.81 -1.18 -9.16
CA LEU A 222 17.53 -2.00 -10.33
C LEU A 222 18.66 -3.00 -10.61
N GLU A 223 19.91 -2.58 -10.41
CA GLU A 223 21.07 -3.45 -10.53
C GLU A 223 21.04 -4.57 -9.49
N LYS A 224 20.73 -4.23 -8.23
CA LYS A 224 20.54 -5.21 -7.15
C LYS A 224 19.49 -6.26 -7.51
N PHE A 225 18.32 -5.85 -8.00
CA PHE A 225 17.28 -6.78 -8.43
C PHE A 225 17.71 -7.67 -9.60
N GLN A 226 18.46 -7.13 -10.57
CA GLN A 226 19.04 -7.93 -11.65
C GLN A 226 19.98 -9.01 -11.13
N THR A 227 20.87 -8.65 -10.20
CA THR A 227 21.81 -9.59 -9.59
C THR A 227 21.08 -10.69 -8.83
N GLN A 228 20.11 -10.34 -7.97
CA GLN A 228 19.32 -11.30 -7.21
C GLN A 228 18.54 -12.26 -8.13
N LEU A 229 17.93 -11.73 -9.18
CA LEU A 229 17.15 -12.53 -10.13
C LEU A 229 18.02 -13.50 -10.93
N ALA A 230 19.23 -13.08 -11.33
CA ALA A 230 20.20 -13.94 -11.99
C ALA A 230 20.68 -15.06 -11.05
N GLU A 231 20.97 -14.73 -9.78
CA GLU A 231 21.38 -15.70 -8.78
C GLU A 231 20.28 -16.72 -8.48
N TYR A 232 19.06 -16.25 -8.21
CA TYR A 232 17.91 -17.12 -7.93
C TYR A 232 17.60 -18.05 -9.12
N SER A 233 17.64 -17.52 -10.35
CA SER A 233 17.43 -18.31 -11.56
C SER A 233 18.49 -19.40 -11.74
N ARG A 234 19.75 -19.10 -11.42
CA ARG A 234 20.84 -20.09 -11.46
C ARG A 234 20.60 -21.21 -10.45
N LEU A 235 20.18 -20.89 -9.24
CA LEU A 235 19.87 -21.88 -8.19
C LEU A 235 18.72 -22.79 -8.60
N LYS A 236 17.62 -22.23 -9.14
CA LYS A 236 16.49 -23.02 -9.65
C LYS A 236 16.85 -23.86 -10.88
N GLY A 237 17.68 -23.34 -11.78
CA GLY A 237 18.20 -24.08 -12.93
C GLY A 237 18.99 -25.33 -12.54
N ILE A 238 19.77 -25.27 -11.46
CA ILE A 238 20.48 -26.44 -10.91
C ILE A 238 19.48 -27.48 -10.38
N GLN A 239 18.40 -27.05 -9.72
CA GLN A 239 17.36 -27.95 -9.20
C GLN A 239 16.58 -28.67 -10.31
N LEU A 240 16.28 -28.01 -11.43
CA LEU A 240 15.61 -28.62 -12.58
C LEU A 240 16.40 -29.76 -13.23
N ASN A 241 17.73 -29.63 -13.29
CA ASN A 241 18.61 -30.66 -13.83
C ASN A 241 18.64 -31.93 -12.97
N SER A 242 18.10 -31.88 -11.75
CA SER A 242 17.99 -33.02 -10.83
C SER A 242 16.65 -33.77 -10.88
N GLY A 243 15.68 -33.33 -11.68
CA GLY A 243 14.40 -34.01 -11.91
C GLY A 243 13.26 -33.04 -12.24
N VAL A 244 12.42 -33.43 -13.21
CA VAL A 244 11.35 -32.56 -13.74
C VAL A 244 10.15 -32.55 -12.78
N ASN A 245 9.97 -31.45 -12.06
CA ASN A 245 8.77 -31.17 -11.28
C ASN A 245 7.93 -30.07 -11.98
N PRO A 246 6.65 -30.32 -12.33
CA PRO A 246 5.77 -29.35 -13.00
C PRO A 246 5.65 -27.99 -12.29
N ILE A 247 5.76 -27.97 -10.95
CA ILE A 247 5.73 -26.72 -10.17
C ILE A 247 6.89 -25.80 -10.57
N VAL A 248 8.06 -26.37 -10.83
CA VAL A 248 9.26 -25.61 -11.16
C VAL A 248 9.16 -24.97 -12.56
N GLN A 249 8.38 -25.54 -13.48
CA GLN A 249 8.13 -24.93 -14.79
C GLN A 249 7.27 -23.64 -14.68
N GLN A 250 6.27 -23.65 -13.78
CA GLN A 250 5.46 -22.45 -13.54
C GLN A 250 6.27 -21.35 -12.85
N GLU A 251 7.10 -21.71 -11.87
CA GLU A 251 8.05 -20.80 -11.22
C GLU A 251 9.00 -20.16 -12.25
N MET A 252 9.53 -20.96 -13.19
CA MET A 252 10.39 -20.45 -14.26
C MET A 252 9.69 -19.40 -15.13
N PHE A 253 8.42 -19.60 -15.48
CA PHE A 253 7.69 -18.61 -16.28
C PHE A 253 7.58 -17.27 -15.54
N SER A 254 7.27 -17.28 -14.24
CA SER A 254 7.24 -16.07 -13.42
C SER A 254 8.60 -15.37 -13.36
N LEU A 255 9.69 -16.12 -13.23
CA LEU A 255 11.05 -15.55 -13.24
C LEU A 255 11.42 -14.95 -14.59
N GLU A 256 11.08 -15.60 -15.71
CA GLU A 256 11.33 -15.06 -17.04
C GLU A 256 10.53 -13.77 -17.29
N LEU A 257 9.28 -13.71 -16.84
CA LEU A 257 8.49 -12.48 -16.89
C LEU A 257 9.14 -11.37 -16.05
N LEU A 258 9.63 -11.69 -14.86
CA LEU A 258 10.31 -10.70 -14.02
C LEU A 258 11.62 -10.21 -14.66
N LYS A 259 12.41 -11.10 -15.28
CA LYS A 259 13.64 -10.74 -16.02
C LYS A 259 13.33 -9.80 -17.16
N PHE A 260 12.28 -10.12 -17.92
CA PHE A 260 11.82 -9.28 -19.01
C PHE A 260 11.44 -7.88 -18.50
N THR A 261 10.61 -7.80 -17.45
CA THR A 261 10.17 -6.53 -16.85
C THR A 261 11.36 -5.67 -16.39
N VAL A 262 12.28 -6.26 -15.64
CA VAL A 262 13.48 -5.55 -15.14
C VAL A 262 14.35 -5.02 -16.30
N THR A 263 14.52 -5.83 -17.35
CA THR A 263 15.29 -5.44 -18.54
C THR A 263 14.59 -4.32 -19.33
N ASP A 264 13.27 -4.41 -19.49
CA ASP A 264 12.48 -3.40 -20.18
C ASP A 264 12.49 -2.06 -19.44
N VAL A 265 12.29 -2.07 -18.12
CA VAL A 265 12.38 -0.86 -17.28
C VAL A 265 13.77 -0.24 -17.36
N ARG A 266 14.84 -1.04 -17.26
CA ARG A 266 16.22 -0.51 -17.43
C ARG A 266 16.39 0.20 -18.76
N ARG A 267 15.92 -0.43 -19.84
CA ARG A 267 15.97 0.14 -21.20
C ARG A 267 15.17 1.45 -21.32
N LYS A 268 14.00 1.53 -20.68
CA LYS A 268 13.19 2.77 -20.64
C LYS A 268 13.93 3.89 -19.94
N ILE A 269 14.53 3.61 -18.77
CA ILE A 269 15.34 4.59 -18.03
C ILE A 269 16.53 5.05 -18.87
N ASP A 270 17.23 4.13 -19.54
CA ASP A 270 18.38 4.46 -20.40
C ASP A 270 18.00 5.42 -21.53
N LYS A 271 16.84 5.23 -22.15
CA LYS A 271 16.33 6.15 -23.17
C LYS A 271 16.07 7.54 -22.58
N VAL A 272 15.38 7.63 -21.45
CA VAL A 272 15.06 8.89 -20.77
C VAL A 272 16.34 9.64 -20.39
N LEU A 273 17.29 8.97 -19.74
CA LEU A 273 18.55 9.58 -19.34
C LEU A 273 19.43 10.00 -20.52
N THR A 274 19.34 9.30 -21.65
CA THR A 274 20.08 9.66 -22.88
C THR A 274 19.47 10.90 -23.54
N VAL A 275 18.13 10.99 -23.61
CA VAL A 275 17.44 12.16 -24.16
C VAL A 275 17.72 13.39 -23.31
N ALA A 276 17.64 13.27 -21.98
CA ALA A 276 17.91 14.38 -21.08
C ALA A 276 19.33 14.95 -21.25
N ARG A 277 20.35 14.10 -21.35
CA ARG A 277 21.73 14.54 -21.59
C ARG A 277 21.87 15.38 -22.86
N LYS A 278 21.16 15.03 -23.94
CA LYS A 278 21.18 15.79 -25.20
C LYS A 278 20.46 17.13 -25.13
N LEU A 279 19.63 17.37 -24.12
CA LEU A 279 18.96 18.66 -23.90
C LEU A 279 19.80 19.60 -23.01
N ASP A 280 20.74 19.05 -22.24
CA ASP A 280 21.64 19.80 -21.36
C ASP A 280 22.94 20.23 -22.08
N ASP A 281 23.27 19.63 -23.24
CA ASP A 281 24.39 19.95 -24.14
C ASP A 281 23.99 20.94 -25.25
#